data_AF-A0AAP0PXD3-F1
#
_entry.id   AF-A0AAP0PXD3-F1
#
_cell.length_a   1.000
_cell.length_b   1.000
_cell.length_c   1.000
_cell.angle_alpha   90.00
_cell.angle_beta   90.00
_cell.angle_gamma   90.00
#
_symmetry.space_group_name_H-M   'P 1'
#
loop_
_entity.id
_entity.type
_entity.pdbx_description
1 polymer ?
#
loop_
_entity_poly.entity_id
_entity_poly.type
_entity_poly.pdbx_seq_one_letter_code
_entity_poly.pdbx_strand_id
1 'polypeptide(L)'
;MISEAARYWEIESRVRNNVEFEPDGYMIDLETDWSDLSEQIQISDFLAFEREITIGDRVADNVNSFVIAGLYLMLFVCNNNPTAPSTTASSTNTSFDVSHLQLVTQQPNLLGLGGADDQTCKHSVDPRTRIMGRNGMCVDVEKFIYMDNNPIVLFPCKTSDFKNQFWTLGKNGRIQSLEKCLAASGTTPGSSVVIHECETLDDTALRWAMSYTGELVNAHSGLALTAKDGTSASKLTLEENDSSSFQTWKATNKLTLVDVYIHGKKNQCIYYNGKYGVYTETCSKGSSKQQWRLYPDGTIRPKDWLDGCIEIASLSSAENTIYIQAGYCSGSPELHKWVFSHDGAIRNWKSQKVIDASESEAGYLVAWDFHGGMNQIWTLEYV
;
A
#
# COMPACT_ATOMS: atom_id res chain seq x y z
N MET A 1 -25.08 8.34 11.57
CA MET A 1 -24.74 7.10 12.30
C MET A 1 -24.93 5.82 11.50
N ILE A 2 -25.99 5.63 10.67
CA ILE A 2 -26.18 4.37 9.93
C ILE A 2 -25.43 4.37 8.58
N SER A 3 -25.72 5.32 7.68
CA SER A 3 -25.09 5.38 6.35
C SER A 3 -23.57 5.51 6.43
N GLU A 4 -23.09 6.41 7.29
CA GLU A 4 -21.66 6.72 7.39
C GLU A 4 -20.86 5.58 8.03
N ALA A 5 -21.44 4.89 9.02
CA ALA A 5 -20.83 3.67 9.58
C ALA A 5 -20.80 2.51 8.58
N ALA A 6 -21.72 2.47 7.62
CA ALA A 6 -21.67 1.47 6.54
C ALA A 6 -20.65 1.83 5.45
N ARG A 7 -20.28 3.11 5.32
CA ARG A 7 -19.26 3.59 4.38
C ARG A 7 -17.86 3.47 4.96
N TYR A 8 -17.69 3.77 6.25
CA TYR A 8 -16.38 3.83 6.91
C TYR A 8 -16.38 3.02 8.20
N TRP A 9 -15.48 2.03 8.27
CA TRP A 9 -15.33 1.21 9.48
C TRP A 9 -14.88 2.06 10.68
N GLU A 10 -14.07 3.10 10.46
CA GLU A 10 -13.61 4.00 11.53
C GLU A 10 -14.80 4.68 12.24
N ILE A 11 -15.84 5.06 11.48
CA ILE A 11 -17.07 5.63 12.02
C ILE A 11 -17.87 4.55 12.76
N GLU A 12 -17.98 3.35 12.18
CA GLU A 12 -18.60 2.19 12.84
C GLU A 12 -17.96 1.88 14.19
N SER A 13 -16.64 1.87 14.25
CA SER A 13 -15.86 1.62 15.47
C SER A 13 -16.14 2.64 16.56
N ARG A 14 -16.23 3.92 16.20
CA ARG A 14 -16.60 4.98 17.15
C ARG A 14 -17.99 4.76 17.71
N VAL A 15 -18.97 4.47 16.85
CA VAL A 15 -20.36 4.17 17.26
C VAL A 15 -20.42 2.94 18.18
N ARG A 16 -19.64 1.89 17.90
CA ARG A 16 -19.57 0.68 18.74
C ARG A 16 -18.96 0.93 20.12
N ASN A 17 -17.99 1.85 20.21
CA ASN A 17 -17.27 2.13 21.45
C ASN A 17 -17.97 3.19 22.32
N ASN A 18 -18.67 4.15 21.72
CA ASN A 18 -19.43 5.16 22.44
C ASN A 18 -20.64 5.64 21.60
N VAL A 19 -21.83 5.51 22.15
CA VAL A 19 -23.07 5.89 21.45
C VAL A 19 -23.33 7.40 21.50
N GLU A 20 -22.73 8.11 22.47
CA GLU A 20 -22.85 9.57 22.63
C GLU A 20 -21.51 10.25 22.36
N PHE A 21 -21.32 10.73 21.13
CA PHE A 21 -20.17 11.55 20.74
C PHE A 21 -20.59 12.59 19.70
N GLU A 22 -19.86 13.71 19.65
CA GLU A 22 -19.98 14.69 18.56
C GLU A 22 -19.00 14.32 17.43
N PRO A 23 -19.42 14.31 16.16
CA PRO A 23 -18.51 14.11 15.03
C PRO A 23 -17.38 15.16 15.06
N ASP A 24 -16.14 14.70 14.98
CA ASP A 24 -15.00 15.61 14.80
C ASP A 24 -14.88 16.05 13.34
N GLY A 25 -14.02 17.04 13.08
CA GLY A 25 -13.82 17.56 11.72
C GLY A 25 -13.40 16.48 10.72
N TYR A 26 -12.57 15.52 11.16
CA TYR A 26 -12.14 14.41 10.31
C TYR A 26 -13.31 13.50 9.89
N MET A 27 -14.22 13.16 10.81
CA MET A 27 -15.43 12.41 10.47
C MET A 27 -16.33 13.18 9.51
N ILE A 28 -16.50 14.49 9.71
CA ILE A 28 -17.28 15.34 8.80
C ILE A 28 -16.66 15.34 7.41
N ASP A 29 -15.34 15.46 7.30
CA ASP A 29 -14.64 15.47 6.02
C ASP A 29 -14.76 14.12 5.30
N LEU A 30 -14.69 12.99 6.02
CA LEU A 30 -14.98 11.66 5.45
C LEU A 30 -16.39 11.60 4.83
N GLU A 31 -17.38 12.20 5.50
CA GLU A 31 -18.76 12.24 4.99
C GLU A 31 -18.88 13.12 3.74
N THR A 32 -18.24 14.29 3.73
CA THR A 32 -18.35 15.25 2.62
C THR A 32 -17.55 14.85 1.39
N ASP A 33 -16.40 14.21 1.56
CA ASP A 33 -15.50 13.83 0.47
C ASP A 33 -15.73 12.40 -0.06
N TRP A 34 -16.73 11.66 0.45
CA TRP A 34 -17.01 10.29 0.04
C TRP A 34 -17.20 10.11 -1.48
N SER A 35 -17.89 11.05 -2.12
CA SER A 35 -18.12 11.03 -3.58
C SER A 35 -16.82 11.23 -4.35
N ASP A 36 -16.04 12.25 -3.98
CA ASP A 36 -14.77 12.59 -4.60
C ASP A 36 -13.74 11.46 -4.41
N LEU A 37 -13.70 10.87 -3.22
CA LEU A 37 -12.83 9.74 -2.93
C LEU A 37 -13.21 8.50 -3.75
N SER A 38 -14.51 8.21 -3.85
CA SER A 38 -15.01 7.09 -4.66
C SER A 38 -14.66 7.26 -6.14
N GLU A 39 -14.78 8.48 -6.68
CA GLU A 39 -14.38 8.81 -8.04
C GLU A 39 -12.88 8.59 -8.24
N GLN A 40 -12.03 9.21 -7.41
CA GLN A 40 -10.57 9.13 -7.56
C GLN A 40 -10.05 7.68 -7.46
N ILE A 41 -10.66 6.83 -6.62
CA ILE A 41 -10.30 5.40 -6.56
C ILE A 41 -10.65 4.70 -7.88
N GLN A 42 -11.84 4.92 -8.42
CA GLN A 42 -12.30 4.23 -9.64
C GLN A 42 -11.57 4.68 -10.90
N ILE A 43 -11.14 5.94 -10.98
CA ILE A 43 -10.39 6.46 -12.14
C ILE A 43 -8.87 6.36 -11.98
N SER A 44 -8.38 5.74 -10.90
CA SER A 44 -6.94 5.68 -10.63
C SER A 44 -6.19 4.76 -11.60
N ASP A 45 -5.00 5.20 -12.02
CA ASP A 45 -4.03 4.41 -12.79
C ASP A 45 -2.82 4.09 -11.92
N PHE A 46 -2.38 2.84 -11.91
CA PHE A 46 -1.31 2.37 -10.99
C PHE A 46 -1.58 2.78 -9.54
N LEU A 47 -2.86 2.78 -9.14
CA LEU A 47 -3.37 3.24 -7.85
C LEU A 47 -3.19 4.73 -7.56
N ALA A 48 -2.56 5.50 -8.44
CA ALA A 48 -2.36 6.94 -8.27
C ALA A 48 -3.62 7.71 -8.66
N PHE A 49 -3.97 8.70 -7.86
CA PHE A 49 -5.09 9.58 -8.16
C PHE A 49 -4.72 10.63 -9.20
N GLU A 50 -5.69 11.09 -9.98
CA GLU A 50 -5.52 12.23 -10.89
C GLU A 50 -5.39 13.55 -10.11
N ARG A 51 -6.06 13.64 -8.95
CA ARG A 51 -5.93 14.73 -7.98
C ARG A 51 -5.92 14.21 -6.55
N GLU A 52 -5.25 14.94 -5.67
CA GLU A 52 -5.29 14.63 -4.24
C GLU A 52 -6.61 15.07 -3.58
N ILE A 53 -7.05 14.28 -2.60
CA ILE A 53 -8.20 14.56 -1.74
C ILE A 53 -7.67 14.79 -0.32
N THR A 54 -8.04 15.91 0.29
CA THR A 54 -7.69 16.22 1.68
C THR A 54 -8.87 15.90 2.58
N ILE A 55 -8.63 15.14 3.64
CA ILE A 55 -9.65 14.73 4.62
C ILE A 55 -9.08 15.07 6.00
N GLY A 56 -9.57 16.14 6.63
CA GLY A 56 -8.97 16.74 7.80
C GLY A 56 -7.56 17.26 7.52
N ASP A 57 -6.60 16.76 8.28
CA ASP A 57 -5.17 17.01 8.12
C ASP A 57 -4.45 15.94 7.27
N ARG A 58 -5.21 14.98 6.73
CA ARG A 58 -4.70 13.83 5.96
C ARG A 58 -4.91 14.04 4.47
N VAL A 59 -4.05 13.42 3.66
CA VAL A 59 -4.18 13.49 2.20
C VAL A 59 -4.19 12.09 1.58
N ALA A 60 -5.15 11.85 0.71
CA ALA A 60 -5.21 10.73 -0.20
C ALA A 60 -4.75 11.18 -1.59
N ASP A 61 -3.68 10.59 -2.11
CA ASP A 61 -3.22 10.78 -3.49
C ASP A 61 -3.05 9.44 -4.23
N ASN A 62 -3.44 8.34 -3.59
CA ASN A 62 -3.45 6.99 -4.14
C ASN A 62 -4.36 6.06 -3.31
N VAL A 63 -4.75 4.92 -3.89
CA VAL A 63 -5.65 3.91 -3.27
C VAL A 63 -5.07 3.30 -1.98
N ASN A 64 -3.74 3.24 -1.83
CA ASN A 64 -3.08 2.77 -0.61
C ASN A 64 -2.79 3.87 0.41
N SER A 65 -3.41 5.04 0.30
CA SER A 65 -3.35 6.03 1.38
C SER A 65 -4.10 5.52 2.61
N PHE A 66 -3.49 5.65 3.79
CA PHE A 66 -4.04 5.08 5.03
C PHE A 66 -5.41 5.66 5.41
N VAL A 67 -5.73 6.87 4.95
CA VAL A 67 -7.07 7.45 5.09
C VAL A 67 -8.16 6.65 4.36
N ILE A 68 -7.80 5.86 3.35
CA ILE A 68 -8.69 4.99 2.58
C ILE A 68 -8.84 3.62 3.24
N ALA A 69 -7.91 3.20 4.11
CA ALA A 69 -8.01 1.93 4.82
C ALA A 69 -9.30 1.85 5.67
N GLY A 70 -9.94 2.99 5.95
CA GLY A 70 -11.25 3.08 6.59
C GLY A 70 -12.47 2.76 5.70
N LEU A 71 -12.34 2.84 4.38
CA LEU A 71 -13.45 2.87 3.42
C LEU A 71 -13.94 1.46 3.06
N TYR A 72 -15.18 1.15 3.45
CA TYR A 72 -15.84 -0.13 3.23
C TYR A 72 -16.71 -0.15 1.96
N LEU A 73 -17.38 0.97 1.67
CA LEU A 73 -18.31 1.07 0.56
C LEU A 73 -18.06 2.35 -0.23
N MET A 74 -17.90 2.22 -1.54
CA MET A 74 -17.76 3.34 -2.47
C MET A 74 -19.08 3.64 -3.18
N LEU A 75 -19.24 4.90 -3.58
CA LEU A 75 -20.23 5.27 -4.58
C LEU A 75 -19.80 4.71 -5.93
N PHE A 76 -20.68 4.01 -6.65
CA PHE A 76 -20.39 3.63 -8.03
C PHE A 76 -20.36 4.87 -8.93
N VAL A 77 -19.24 5.09 -9.61
CA VAL A 77 -19.03 6.19 -10.56
C VAL A 77 -18.93 5.62 -11.98
N CYS A 78 -18.11 4.60 -12.17
CA CYS A 78 -17.85 4.03 -13.48
C CYS A 78 -17.29 2.61 -13.40
N ASN A 79 -17.37 1.90 -14.52
CA ASN A 79 -16.75 0.60 -14.72
C ASN A 79 -15.27 0.78 -15.08
N ASN A 80 -14.41 0.10 -14.35
CA ASN A 80 -13.02 -0.05 -14.74
C ASN A 80 -12.97 -0.82 -16.08
N ASN A 81 -12.22 -0.29 -17.04
CA ASN A 81 -12.15 -0.88 -18.37
C ASN A 81 -11.42 -2.24 -18.28
N PRO A 82 -12.02 -3.38 -18.70
CA PRO A 82 -11.42 -4.70 -18.57
C PRO A 82 -10.14 -4.93 -19.39
N THR A 83 -9.66 -3.92 -20.12
CA THR A 83 -8.42 -3.96 -20.91
C THR A 83 -7.18 -3.50 -20.14
N ALA A 84 -7.31 -3.05 -18.89
CA ALA A 84 -6.13 -2.99 -18.01
C ALA A 84 -5.62 -4.42 -17.82
N PRO A 85 -4.31 -4.70 -17.94
CA PRO A 85 -3.80 -6.05 -17.76
C PRO A 85 -4.14 -6.52 -16.36
N SER A 86 -5.20 -7.32 -16.25
CA SER A 86 -5.56 -8.01 -15.03
C SER A 86 -4.38 -8.89 -14.68
N THR A 87 -3.81 -8.69 -13.49
CA THR A 87 -2.94 -9.68 -12.84
C THR A 87 -3.79 -10.89 -12.44
N THR A 88 -4.40 -11.56 -13.40
CA THR A 88 -4.69 -12.98 -13.26
C THR A 88 -3.36 -13.67 -13.47
N ALA A 89 -2.61 -13.81 -12.38
CA ALA A 89 -1.61 -14.85 -12.32
C ALA A 89 -2.31 -16.14 -12.73
N SER A 90 -1.86 -16.74 -13.82
CA SER A 90 -2.17 -18.13 -14.16
C SER A 90 -1.60 -19.01 -13.05
N SER A 91 -2.32 -19.12 -11.94
CA SER A 91 -2.04 -20.12 -10.92
C SER A 91 -2.49 -21.47 -11.48
N THR A 92 -1.55 -22.25 -11.97
CA THR A 92 -1.71 -23.70 -11.98
C THR A 92 -1.94 -24.16 -10.54
N ASN A 93 -3.17 -24.58 -10.24
CA ASN A 93 -3.60 -25.38 -9.09
C ASN A 93 -3.10 -24.96 -7.69
N THR A 94 -3.70 -23.90 -7.14
CA THR A 94 -4.25 -23.88 -5.77
C THR A 94 -5.32 -22.79 -5.73
N SER A 95 -6.49 -23.10 -5.19
CA SER A 95 -7.59 -22.17 -5.03
C SER A 95 -7.21 -21.07 -4.02
N PHE A 96 -6.70 -19.94 -4.51
CA PHE A 96 -6.53 -18.71 -3.73
C PHE A 96 -7.80 -17.87 -3.90
N ASP A 97 -8.60 -17.82 -2.84
CA ASP A 97 -9.78 -16.97 -2.76
C ASP A 97 -9.34 -15.56 -2.33
N VAL A 98 -9.24 -14.64 -3.28
CA VAL A 98 -8.84 -13.24 -3.09
C VAL A 98 -10.06 -12.32 -2.89
N SER A 99 -11.26 -12.90 -2.74
CA SER A 99 -12.53 -12.17 -2.63
C SER A 99 -12.61 -11.21 -1.43
N HIS A 100 -11.77 -11.38 -0.41
CA HIS A 100 -11.73 -10.50 0.77
C HIS A 100 -10.79 -9.30 0.66
N LEU A 101 -9.85 -9.30 -0.29
CA LEU A 101 -8.78 -8.30 -0.40
C LEU A 101 -8.94 -7.37 -1.62
N GLN A 102 -9.81 -7.70 -2.55
CA GLN A 102 -10.24 -6.76 -3.57
C GLN A 102 -11.19 -5.73 -2.93
N LEU A 103 -11.08 -4.46 -3.33
CA LEU A 103 -12.29 -3.64 -3.44
C LEU A 103 -13.20 -4.36 -4.42
N VAL A 104 -14.05 -5.23 -3.90
CA VAL A 104 -15.06 -5.92 -4.68
C VAL A 104 -16.08 -4.84 -5.04
N THR A 105 -16.05 -4.37 -6.28
CA THR A 105 -17.24 -3.81 -6.89
C THR A 105 -18.24 -4.96 -6.97
N GLN A 106 -19.05 -5.15 -5.92
CA GLN A 106 -20.16 -6.08 -6.00
C GLN A 106 -21.11 -5.53 -7.06
N GLN A 107 -20.98 -6.05 -8.27
CA GLN A 107 -21.85 -5.73 -9.38
C GLN A 107 -23.25 -6.22 -9.01
N PRO A 108 -24.26 -5.34 -8.91
CA PRO A 108 -25.60 -5.81 -9.17
C PRO A 108 -25.62 -6.29 -10.63
N ASN A 109 -26.01 -7.55 -10.85
CA ASN A 109 -26.41 -8.04 -12.17
C ASN A 109 -27.63 -7.23 -12.63
N LEU A 110 -27.41 -6.01 -13.11
CA LEU A 110 -28.39 -5.21 -13.81
C LEU A 110 -28.50 -5.76 -15.21
N LEU A 111 -29.35 -6.78 -15.34
CA LEU A 111 -29.89 -7.26 -16.59
C LEU A 111 -30.38 -6.05 -17.43
N GLY A 112 -29.66 -5.76 -18.52
CA GLY A 112 -30.23 -5.23 -19.75
C GLY A 112 -30.83 -3.83 -19.71
N LEU A 113 -30.02 -2.80 -19.46
CA LEU A 113 -30.27 -1.46 -20.01
C LEU A 113 -29.11 -1.09 -20.94
N GLY A 114 -29.40 -1.09 -22.24
CA GLY A 114 -28.41 -0.82 -23.29
C GLY A 114 -27.83 0.59 -23.18
N GLY A 115 -26.51 0.66 -23.00
CA GLY A 115 -25.72 1.89 -22.99
C GLY A 115 -24.24 1.60 -22.76
N ALA A 116 -23.61 0.84 -23.66
CA ALA A 116 -22.29 0.23 -23.46
C ALA A 116 -21.08 1.19 -23.59
N ASP A 117 -21.27 2.51 -23.66
CA ASP A 117 -20.18 3.46 -23.94
C ASP A 117 -20.05 4.62 -22.92
N ASP A 118 -21.05 4.89 -22.08
CA ASP A 118 -21.03 6.05 -21.16
C ASP A 118 -20.67 5.71 -19.71
N GLN A 119 -20.45 4.43 -19.40
CA GLN A 119 -20.19 3.98 -18.03
C GLN A 119 -18.74 3.55 -17.78
N THR A 120 -17.84 3.60 -18.76
CA THR A 120 -16.42 3.29 -18.55
C THR A 120 -15.68 4.48 -17.95
N CYS A 121 -14.76 4.26 -17.00
CA CYS A 121 -14.00 5.33 -16.37
C CYS A 121 -13.21 6.15 -17.39
N LYS A 122 -13.57 7.43 -17.51
CA LYS A 122 -12.91 8.42 -18.36
C LYS A 122 -11.72 8.97 -17.59
N HIS A 123 -10.53 8.68 -18.08
CA HIS A 123 -9.28 9.19 -17.51
C HIS A 123 -9.01 10.53 -18.16
N SER A 124 -8.87 11.58 -17.36
CA SER A 124 -8.72 12.93 -17.85
C SER A 124 -7.25 13.28 -18.06
N VAL A 125 -6.35 12.72 -17.25
CA VAL A 125 -4.90 12.97 -17.27
C VAL A 125 -4.16 11.76 -16.70
N ASP A 126 -3.08 11.32 -17.35
CA ASP A 126 -2.17 10.33 -16.76
C ASP A 126 -1.52 10.90 -15.48
N PRO A 127 -1.65 10.24 -14.31
CA PRO A 127 -1.09 10.74 -13.07
C PRO A 127 0.42 10.95 -13.15
N ARG A 128 0.89 12.13 -12.78
CA ARG A 128 2.31 12.46 -12.65
C ARG A 128 2.73 12.45 -11.18
N THR A 129 3.47 11.42 -10.80
CA THR A 129 3.77 11.13 -9.40
C THR A 129 5.19 10.63 -9.19
N ARG A 130 5.60 10.45 -7.94
CA ARG A 130 6.81 9.69 -7.62
C ARG A 130 6.42 8.26 -7.25
N ILE A 131 7.35 7.34 -7.39
CA ILE A 131 7.16 5.96 -6.97
C ILE A 131 8.10 5.76 -5.78
N MET A 132 7.54 5.73 -4.57
CA MET A 132 8.27 5.52 -3.33
C MET A 132 8.25 4.03 -2.95
N GLY A 133 9.30 3.54 -2.30
CA GLY A 133 9.37 2.15 -1.85
C GLY A 133 10.32 2.00 -0.68
N ARG A 134 11.22 1.02 -0.78
CA ARG A 134 12.13 0.60 0.28
C ARG A 134 12.81 1.79 0.98
N ASN A 135 12.70 1.83 2.30
CA ASN A 135 13.27 2.89 3.17
C ASN A 135 12.75 4.31 2.87
N GLY A 136 11.59 4.44 2.22
CA GLY A 136 10.98 5.73 1.88
C GLY A 136 11.73 6.45 0.75
N MET A 137 12.54 5.73 -0.01
CA MET A 137 13.26 6.25 -1.16
C MET A 137 12.45 6.11 -2.45
N CYS A 138 12.82 6.89 -3.46
CA CYS A 138 12.13 7.02 -4.73
C CYS A 138 12.85 6.25 -5.84
N VAL A 139 12.07 5.76 -6.80
CA VAL A 139 12.54 5.32 -8.11
C VAL A 139 13.08 6.54 -8.87
N ASP A 140 14.37 6.50 -9.23
CA ASP A 140 15.12 7.65 -9.75
C ASP A 140 15.91 7.27 -11.02
N VAL A 141 15.88 8.11 -12.06
CA VAL A 141 16.78 7.98 -13.21
C VAL A 141 18.17 8.47 -12.82
N GLU A 142 19.15 7.54 -12.78
CA GLU A 142 20.45 7.79 -12.17
C GLU A 142 21.10 9.07 -12.70
N LYS A 143 21.48 9.97 -11.79
CA LYS A 143 22.23 11.21 -12.07
C LYS A 143 21.57 12.14 -13.08
N PHE A 144 20.26 12.02 -13.32
CA PHE A 144 19.54 12.80 -14.35
C PHE A 144 20.03 12.50 -15.79
N ILE A 145 20.62 11.33 -16.03
CA ILE A 145 21.13 10.95 -17.35
C ILE A 145 20.06 10.17 -18.12
N TYR A 146 19.55 10.75 -19.21
CA TYR A 146 18.53 10.13 -20.08
C TYR A 146 19.12 9.50 -21.35
N MET A 147 20.37 9.06 -21.30
CA MET A 147 20.91 8.19 -22.35
C MET A 147 20.26 6.81 -22.24
N ASP A 148 20.03 6.16 -23.38
CA ASP A 148 19.43 4.82 -23.39
C ASP A 148 20.27 3.84 -22.58
N ASN A 149 19.58 2.99 -21.81
CA ASN A 149 20.16 2.02 -20.89
C ASN A 149 20.81 2.62 -19.63
N ASN A 150 20.65 3.92 -19.36
CA ASN A 150 21.02 4.46 -18.05
C ASN A 150 20.14 3.82 -16.96
N PRO A 151 20.72 3.35 -15.85
CA PRO A 151 19.98 2.55 -14.88
C PRO A 151 19.00 3.39 -14.06
N ILE A 152 17.98 2.69 -13.58
CA ILE A 152 17.08 3.19 -12.55
C ILE A 152 17.61 2.75 -11.19
N VAL A 153 17.61 3.68 -10.25
CA VAL A 153 18.17 3.50 -8.92
C VAL A 153 17.18 3.86 -7.83
N LEU A 154 17.41 3.34 -6.64
CA LEU A 154 16.76 3.79 -5.43
C LEU A 154 17.48 5.03 -4.90
N PHE A 155 16.78 6.14 -4.71
CA PHE A 155 17.42 7.39 -4.28
C PHE A 155 16.53 8.19 -3.31
N PRO A 156 17.10 8.93 -2.33
CA PRO A 156 16.32 9.82 -1.48
C PRO A 156 15.36 10.70 -2.28
N CYS A 157 14.10 10.74 -1.85
CA CYS A 157 13.08 11.51 -2.52
C CYS A 157 13.37 13.02 -2.43
N LYS A 158 13.31 13.72 -3.56
CA LYS A 158 13.63 15.14 -3.67
C LYS A 158 12.35 15.97 -3.70
N THR A 159 12.33 17.05 -2.91
CA THR A 159 11.15 17.92 -2.70
C THR A 159 10.91 18.96 -3.80
N SER A 160 11.89 19.24 -4.68
CA SER A 160 11.67 20.12 -5.84
C SER A 160 11.18 19.33 -7.07
N ASP A 161 10.78 20.02 -8.15
CA ASP A 161 10.33 19.45 -9.44
C ASP A 161 11.45 18.71 -10.23
N PHE A 162 12.32 17.98 -9.52
CA PHE A 162 13.38 17.18 -10.11
C PHE A 162 12.79 16.08 -10.99
N LYS A 163 12.76 16.36 -12.29
CA LYS A 163 12.06 15.54 -13.27
C LYS A 163 12.51 14.07 -13.28
N ASN A 164 13.72 13.76 -12.82
CA ASN A 164 14.25 12.39 -12.76
C ASN A 164 13.66 11.48 -11.68
N GLN A 165 12.77 11.99 -10.82
CA GLN A 165 11.96 11.17 -9.90
C GLN A 165 10.47 11.23 -10.20
N PHE A 166 10.07 11.99 -11.23
CA PHE A 166 8.68 12.06 -11.66
C PHE A 166 8.43 11.06 -12.78
N TRP A 167 7.29 10.39 -12.62
CA TRP A 167 6.81 9.34 -13.48
C TRP A 167 5.37 9.65 -13.88
N THR A 168 5.12 9.69 -15.18
CA THR A 168 3.77 9.67 -15.76
C THR A 168 3.35 8.22 -15.89
N LEU A 169 2.26 7.86 -15.22
CA LEU A 169 1.74 6.49 -15.17
C LEU A 169 0.65 6.35 -16.23
N GLY A 170 1.02 5.91 -17.42
CA GLY A 170 0.10 5.85 -18.55
C GLY A 170 -0.85 4.66 -18.44
N LYS A 171 -2.14 4.88 -18.73
CA LYS A 171 -3.19 3.83 -18.79
C LYS A 171 -2.83 2.61 -19.65
N ASN A 172 -1.98 2.82 -20.65
CA ASN A 172 -1.50 1.76 -21.51
C ASN A 172 -0.51 0.82 -20.80
N GLY A 173 -0.10 1.10 -19.56
CA GLY A 173 0.87 0.34 -18.80
C GLY A 173 2.32 0.79 -19.01
N ARG A 174 2.57 1.86 -19.78
CA ARG A 174 3.91 2.47 -19.88
C ARG A 174 4.10 3.47 -18.75
N ILE A 175 5.30 3.44 -18.16
CA ILE A 175 5.71 4.38 -17.13
C ILE A 175 6.80 5.27 -17.72
N GLN A 176 6.57 6.59 -17.74
CA GLN A 176 7.45 7.52 -18.45
C GLN A 176 8.08 8.54 -17.51
N SER A 177 9.35 8.85 -17.73
CA SER A 177 9.99 10.02 -17.14
C SER A 177 10.51 10.88 -18.27
N LEU A 178 10.03 12.14 -18.34
CA LEU A 178 10.15 12.97 -19.53
C LEU A 178 9.56 12.25 -20.75
N GLU A 179 10.32 12.14 -21.84
CA GLU A 179 9.92 11.51 -23.10
C GLU A 179 10.35 10.04 -23.17
N LYS A 180 10.96 9.50 -22.11
CA LYS A 180 11.51 8.13 -22.08
C LYS A 180 10.75 7.21 -21.15
N CYS A 181 10.85 5.91 -21.40
CA CYS A 181 10.12 4.87 -20.70
C CYS A 181 11.00 4.11 -19.70
N LEU A 182 10.39 3.71 -18.59
CA LEU A 182 10.87 2.68 -17.68
C LEU A 182 10.86 1.34 -18.43
N ALA A 183 12.02 0.73 -18.61
CA ALA A 183 12.17 -0.46 -19.45
C ALA A 183 12.86 -1.60 -18.70
N ALA A 184 12.34 -2.82 -18.88
CA ALA A 184 13.00 -4.05 -18.51
C ALA A 184 14.15 -4.34 -19.50
N SER A 185 15.38 -4.52 -19.00
CA SER A 185 16.53 -4.86 -19.87
C SER A 185 16.57 -6.33 -20.28
N GLY A 186 15.69 -7.17 -19.72
CA GLY A 186 15.65 -8.61 -19.90
C GLY A 186 14.46 -9.25 -19.16
N THR A 187 14.26 -10.55 -19.37
CA THR A 187 13.12 -11.32 -18.87
C THR A 187 13.48 -12.37 -17.82
N THR A 188 14.72 -12.34 -17.30
CA THR A 188 15.21 -13.27 -16.27
C THR A 188 15.45 -12.54 -14.94
N PRO A 189 15.31 -13.23 -13.78
CA PRO A 189 15.68 -12.65 -12.49
C PRO A 189 17.11 -12.06 -12.50
N GLY A 190 17.28 -10.90 -11.88
CA GLY A 190 18.50 -10.09 -11.92
C GLY A 190 18.62 -9.14 -13.12
N SER A 191 17.66 -9.15 -14.06
CA SER A 191 17.65 -8.17 -15.16
C SER A 191 17.58 -6.74 -14.61
N SER A 192 18.28 -5.80 -15.26
CA SER A 192 18.28 -4.40 -14.83
C SER A 192 17.01 -3.70 -15.29
N VAL A 193 16.66 -2.61 -14.60
CA VAL A 193 15.64 -1.67 -15.05
C VAL A 193 16.33 -0.37 -15.46
N VAL A 194 15.97 0.13 -16.63
CA VAL A 194 16.66 1.26 -17.28
C VAL A 194 15.69 2.29 -17.80
N ILE A 195 16.18 3.50 -18.06
CA ILE A 195 15.50 4.48 -18.88
C ILE A 195 15.87 4.23 -20.35
N HIS A 196 14.88 4.23 -21.24
CA HIS A 196 15.11 4.01 -22.66
C HIS A 196 14.06 4.74 -23.51
N GLU A 197 14.43 5.10 -24.73
CA GLU A 197 13.50 5.59 -25.74
C GLU A 197 12.30 4.64 -25.92
N CYS A 198 11.07 5.18 -25.86
CA CYS A 198 9.86 4.36 -25.81
C CYS A 198 9.59 3.59 -27.11
N GLU A 199 9.90 4.19 -28.26
CA GLU A 199 9.50 3.65 -29.56
C GLU A 199 10.55 2.73 -30.20
N THR A 200 11.71 2.55 -29.56
CA THR A 200 12.80 1.70 -30.05
C THR A 200 12.80 0.29 -29.47
N LEU A 201 12.07 0.08 -28.37
CA LEU A 201 11.95 -1.21 -27.69
C LEU A 201 10.65 -1.91 -28.04
N ASP A 202 10.69 -3.24 -27.97
CA ASP A 202 9.48 -4.05 -28.01
C ASP A 202 8.62 -3.75 -26.77
N ASP A 203 7.31 -3.69 -26.97
CA ASP A 203 6.34 -3.32 -25.96
C ASP A 203 6.37 -4.26 -24.74
N THR A 204 6.82 -5.51 -24.91
CA THR A 204 7.05 -6.47 -23.82
C THR A 204 8.00 -5.94 -22.73
N ALA A 205 8.98 -5.11 -23.08
CA ALA A 205 9.90 -4.50 -22.13
C ALA A 205 9.29 -3.29 -21.38
N LEU A 206 8.20 -2.73 -21.90
CA LEU A 206 7.66 -1.42 -21.51
C LEU A 206 6.31 -1.49 -20.78
N ARG A 207 5.65 -2.65 -20.78
CA ARG A 207 4.37 -2.85 -20.09
C ARG A 207 4.57 -3.24 -18.64
N TRP A 208 4.01 -2.42 -17.75
CA TRP A 208 4.01 -2.61 -16.32
C TRP A 208 2.59 -2.67 -15.77
N ALA A 209 2.42 -3.31 -14.63
CA ALA A 209 1.19 -3.32 -13.87
C ALA A 209 1.53 -3.18 -12.38
N MET A 210 0.79 -2.36 -11.65
CA MET A 210 0.88 -2.28 -10.19
C MET A 210 -0.30 -3.02 -9.57
N SER A 211 0.00 -4.00 -8.71
CA SER A 211 -1.01 -4.67 -7.90
C SER A 211 -1.54 -3.73 -6.82
N TYR A 212 -2.71 -4.01 -6.26
CA TYR A 212 -3.28 -3.25 -5.13
C TYR A 212 -2.41 -3.30 -3.85
N THR A 213 -1.47 -4.23 -3.75
CA THR A 213 -0.50 -4.36 -2.64
C THR A 213 0.85 -3.72 -2.94
N GLY A 214 0.98 -3.02 -4.07
CA GLY A 214 2.14 -2.20 -4.42
C GLY A 214 3.25 -2.92 -5.18
N GLU A 215 3.07 -4.17 -5.61
CA GLU A 215 4.05 -4.81 -6.50
C GLU A 215 3.96 -4.20 -7.89
N LEU A 216 5.08 -3.67 -8.39
CA LEU A 216 5.20 -3.17 -9.75
C LEU A 216 5.86 -4.22 -10.64
N VAL A 217 5.08 -4.85 -11.51
CA VAL A 217 5.47 -6.04 -12.28
C VAL A 217 5.56 -5.72 -13.77
N ASN A 218 6.60 -6.19 -14.44
CA ASN A 218 6.63 -6.17 -15.90
C ASN A 218 5.66 -7.24 -16.44
N ALA A 219 4.63 -6.81 -17.18
CA ALA A 219 3.49 -7.64 -17.56
C ALA A 219 3.86 -8.83 -18.46
N HIS A 220 4.96 -8.73 -19.20
CA HIS A 220 5.42 -9.81 -20.08
C HIS A 220 6.19 -10.90 -19.32
N SER A 221 7.18 -10.51 -18.52
CA SER A 221 8.05 -11.45 -17.80
C SER A 221 7.44 -11.98 -16.51
N GLY A 222 6.49 -11.25 -15.91
CA GLY A 222 5.95 -11.54 -14.58
C GLY A 222 6.91 -11.20 -13.44
N LEU A 223 8.07 -10.60 -13.73
CA LEU A 223 9.06 -10.22 -12.73
C LEU A 223 8.73 -8.86 -12.10
N ALA A 224 8.99 -8.74 -10.80
CA ALA A 224 8.71 -7.54 -10.01
C ALA A 224 9.92 -6.61 -9.90
N LEU A 225 9.69 -5.31 -9.99
CA LEU A 225 10.65 -4.27 -9.67
C LEU A 225 11.09 -4.42 -8.22
N THR A 226 12.38 -4.63 -7.99
CA THR A 226 12.92 -4.99 -6.68
C THR A 226 14.06 -4.08 -6.29
N ALA A 227 13.99 -3.56 -5.06
CA ALA A 227 15.08 -2.89 -4.39
C ALA A 227 15.83 -3.90 -3.49
N LYS A 228 16.70 -4.74 -4.08
CA LYS A 228 17.49 -5.75 -3.34
C LYS A 228 18.44 -5.15 -2.31
N ASP A 229 19.00 -3.99 -2.62
CA ASP A 229 19.85 -3.21 -1.73
C ASP A 229 19.11 -1.91 -1.37
N GLY A 230 18.96 -1.65 -0.07
CA GLY A 230 18.25 -0.50 0.48
C GLY A 230 19.13 0.74 0.67
N THR A 231 20.36 0.74 0.17
CA THR A 231 21.26 1.89 0.18
C THR A 231 20.96 2.87 -0.96
N SER A 232 21.29 4.14 -0.76
CA SER A 232 21.11 5.17 -1.79
C SER A 232 21.96 4.89 -3.03
N ALA A 233 21.40 5.14 -4.21
CA ALA A 233 21.98 4.89 -5.53
C ALA A 233 22.16 3.40 -5.86
N SER A 234 21.57 2.48 -5.11
CA SER A 234 21.50 1.07 -5.48
C SER A 234 20.64 0.90 -6.75
N LYS A 235 21.03 -0.03 -7.62
CA LYS A 235 20.27 -0.31 -8.85
C LYS A 235 19.01 -1.11 -8.53
N LEU A 236 17.93 -0.78 -9.22
CA LEU A 236 16.72 -1.60 -9.20
C LEU A 236 16.83 -2.72 -10.24
N THR A 237 16.35 -3.91 -9.86
CA THR A 237 16.37 -5.10 -10.72
C THR A 237 14.98 -5.70 -10.83
N LEU A 238 14.82 -6.62 -11.78
CA LEU A 238 13.65 -7.48 -11.91
C LEU A 238 13.92 -8.82 -11.26
N GLU A 239 13.03 -9.27 -10.39
CA GLU A 239 13.17 -10.53 -9.65
C GLU A 239 11.87 -11.32 -9.64
N GLU A 240 11.93 -12.58 -9.20
CA GLU A 240 10.73 -13.36 -8.94
C GLU A 240 9.83 -12.61 -7.95
N ASN A 241 8.54 -12.53 -8.26
CA ASN A 241 7.59 -11.83 -7.41
C ASN A 241 7.35 -12.65 -6.14
N ASP A 242 7.97 -12.21 -5.04
CA ASP A 242 7.77 -12.76 -3.70
C ASP A 242 6.82 -11.91 -2.86
N SER A 243 6.40 -10.76 -3.43
CA SER A 243 5.48 -9.81 -2.83
C SER A 243 5.97 -9.29 -1.47
N SER A 244 7.28 -9.20 -1.28
CA SER A 244 7.91 -8.76 -0.04
C SER A 244 7.99 -7.23 0.07
N SER A 245 8.44 -6.72 1.21
CA SER A 245 8.66 -5.27 1.39
C SER A 245 9.72 -4.70 0.43
N PHE A 246 10.62 -5.53 -0.14
CA PHE A 246 11.61 -5.05 -1.13
C PHE A 246 11.03 -4.83 -2.53
N GLN A 247 9.83 -5.36 -2.76
CA GLN A 247 9.08 -5.27 -4.03
C GLN A 247 7.83 -4.41 -3.91
N THR A 248 7.66 -3.72 -2.78
CA THR A 248 6.47 -2.91 -2.49
C THR A 248 6.75 -1.44 -2.78
N TRP A 249 5.87 -0.86 -3.58
CA TRP A 249 5.96 0.51 -4.07
C TRP A 249 4.63 1.22 -3.89
N LYS A 250 4.70 2.54 -3.74
CA LYS A 250 3.57 3.45 -3.61
C LYS A 250 3.74 4.62 -4.56
N ALA A 251 2.77 4.81 -5.45
CA ALA A 251 2.71 5.98 -6.32
C ALA A 251 2.18 7.17 -5.50
N THR A 252 3.04 8.11 -5.11
CA THR A 252 2.66 9.23 -4.23
C THR A 252 3.58 10.43 -4.40
N ASN A 253 3.01 11.64 -4.31
CA ASN A 253 3.75 12.88 -4.20
C ASN A 253 3.88 13.35 -2.74
N LYS A 254 3.25 12.64 -1.78
CA LYS A 254 3.37 12.89 -0.35
C LYS A 254 4.63 12.23 0.21
N LEU A 255 5.72 13.01 0.21
CA LEU A 255 7.04 12.57 0.65
C LEU A 255 7.18 12.46 2.17
N THR A 256 6.31 13.12 2.92
CA THR A 256 6.32 13.04 4.39
C THR A 256 5.77 11.70 4.81
N LEU A 257 6.61 10.91 5.48
CA LEU A 257 6.20 9.64 6.07
C LEU A 257 5.24 9.88 7.24
N VAL A 258 4.26 8.99 7.40
CA VAL A 258 3.21 9.13 8.40
C VAL A 258 3.68 8.53 9.71
N ASP A 259 3.67 9.33 10.76
CA ASP A 259 3.88 8.87 12.14
C ASP A 259 2.51 8.72 12.82
N VAL A 260 2.30 7.60 13.52
CA VAL A 260 1.01 7.23 14.13
C VAL A 260 1.19 6.61 15.51
N TYR A 261 0.16 6.72 16.34
CA TYR A 261 -0.16 5.75 17.37
C TYR A 261 -1.10 4.69 16.79
N ILE A 262 -0.86 3.42 17.12
CA ILE A 262 -1.73 2.31 16.69
C ILE A 262 -2.53 1.84 17.91
N HIS A 263 -3.82 2.22 17.95
CA HIS A 263 -4.72 1.94 19.05
C HIS A 263 -5.46 0.63 18.82
N GLY A 264 -5.61 -0.15 19.88
CA GLY A 264 -6.47 -1.31 19.97
C GLY A 264 -7.55 -1.14 21.03
N LYS A 265 -8.18 -2.26 21.42
CA LYS A 265 -9.28 -2.25 22.41
C LYS A 265 -8.86 -1.71 23.78
N LYS A 266 -9.82 -1.12 24.51
CA LYS A 266 -9.69 -0.72 25.93
C LYS A 266 -8.50 0.21 26.22
N ASN A 267 -8.27 1.20 25.37
CA ASN A 267 -7.17 2.18 25.53
C ASN A 267 -5.77 1.51 25.59
N GLN A 268 -5.58 0.41 24.85
CA GLN A 268 -4.29 -0.21 24.62
C GLN A 268 -3.71 0.26 23.29
N CYS A 269 -2.41 0.45 23.23
CA CYS A 269 -1.66 0.86 22.05
C CYS A 269 -0.53 -0.14 21.77
N ILE A 270 -0.18 -0.33 20.51
CA ILE A 270 1.02 -1.11 20.15
C ILE A 270 2.26 -0.38 20.67
N TYR A 271 3.08 -1.09 21.42
CA TYR A 271 4.23 -0.58 22.16
C TYR A 271 5.50 -1.34 21.80
N TYR A 272 6.56 -0.59 21.52
CA TYR A 272 7.91 -1.12 21.30
C TYR A 272 8.73 -1.04 22.59
N ASN A 273 9.32 -2.15 23.03
CA ASN A 273 10.07 -2.16 24.30
C ASN A 273 11.51 -1.58 24.22
N GLY A 274 11.95 -1.09 23.07
CA GLY A 274 13.33 -0.63 22.87
C GLY A 274 14.34 -1.75 22.55
N LYS A 275 13.89 -2.99 22.32
CA LYS A 275 14.72 -4.15 21.93
C LYS A 275 14.12 -4.89 20.73
N TYR A 276 13.68 -6.14 20.91
CA TYR A 276 12.99 -6.93 19.88
C TYR A 276 11.50 -7.13 20.21
N GLY A 277 11.05 -6.71 21.39
CA GLY A 277 9.69 -7.00 21.84
C GLY A 277 8.69 -5.93 21.38
N VAL A 278 7.56 -6.39 20.84
CA VAL A 278 6.41 -5.56 20.49
C VAL A 278 5.19 -6.11 21.24
N TYR A 279 4.49 -5.22 21.93
CA TYR A 279 3.46 -5.56 22.92
C TYR A 279 2.25 -4.64 22.77
N THR A 280 1.25 -4.85 23.61
CA THR A 280 0.23 -3.86 23.94
C THR A 280 0.50 -3.26 25.30
N GLU A 281 0.33 -1.95 25.41
CA GLU A 281 0.39 -1.22 26.69
C GLU A 281 -0.68 -0.13 26.71
N THR A 282 -1.05 0.36 27.90
CA THR A 282 -1.97 1.50 28.03
C THR A 282 -1.46 2.69 27.20
N CYS A 283 -2.34 3.26 26.36
CA CYS A 283 -2.00 4.38 25.50
C CYS A 283 -1.53 5.59 26.32
N SER A 284 -0.40 6.17 25.93
CA SER A 284 0.26 7.29 26.59
C SER A 284 0.72 8.32 25.56
N LYS A 285 0.02 9.46 25.50
CA LYS A 285 0.35 10.55 24.58
C LYS A 285 1.76 11.07 24.87
N GLY A 286 2.54 11.27 23.81
CA GLY A 286 3.95 11.69 23.89
C GLY A 286 4.96 10.55 24.11
N SER A 287 4.52 9.30 24.27
CA SER A 287 5.43 8.15 24.34
C SER A 287 6.00 7.83 22.96
N SER A 288 7.31 8.05 22.76
CA SER A 288 7.99 7.69 21.50
C SER A 288 8.01 6.19 21.23
N LYS A 289 7.84 5.37 22.28
CA LYS A 289 7.71 3.90 22.20
C LYS A 289 6.38 3.42 21.65
N GLN A 290 5.37 4.27 21.61
CA GLN A 290 4.06 3.98 21.02
C GLN A 290 3.87 4.70 19.67
N GLN A 291 4.89 5.44 19.22
CA GLN A 291 4.91 6.07 17.90
C GLN A 291 5.55 5.13 16.88
N TRP A 292 4.85 4.98 15.76
CA TRP A 292 5.22 4.12 14.65
C TRP A 292 5.24 4.93 13.37
N ARG A 293 6.23 4.67 12.53
CA ARG A 293 6.33 5.26 11.20
C ARG A 293 5.87 4.24 10.17
N LEU A 294 4.91 4.64 9.34
CA LEU A 294 4.40 3.84 8.24
C LEU A 294 5.18 4.16 6.97
N TYR A 295 5.78 3.14 6.35
CA TYR A 295 6.59 3.30 5.15
C TYR A 295 5.85 2.88 3.87
N PRO A 296 6.18 3.48 2.71
CA PRO A 296 5.66 3.09 1.39
C PRO A 296 5.92 1.63 0.99
N ASP A 297 6.93 1.00 1.59
CA ASP A 297 7.29 -0.41 1.38
C ASP A 297 6.44 -1.40 2.18
N GLY A 298 5.40 -0.91 2.86
CA GLY A 298 4.50 -1.73 3.69
C GLY A 298 5.07 -2.09 5.05
N THR A 299 6.22 -1.53 5.43
CA THR A 299 6.80 -1.75 6.77
C THR A 299 6.25 -0.76 7.81
N ILE A 300 6.13 -1.23 9.05
CA ILE A 300 5.75 -0.44 10.22
C ILE A 300 6.97 -0.39 11.12
N ARG A 301 7.52 0.81 11.39
CA ARG A 301 8.83 0.96 12.05
C ARG A 301 8.70 1.71 13.37
N PRO A 302 9.33 1.27 14.47
CA PRO A 302 9.35 2.06 15.70
C PRO A 302 10.00 3.42 15.45
N LYS A 303 9.40 4.51 15.96
CA LYS A 303 9.94 5.87 15.78
C LYS A 303 11.38 6.02 16.31
N ASP A 304 11.68 5.30 17.40
CA ASP A 304 12.98 5.28 18.07
C ASP A 304 14.02 4.37 17.39
N TRP A 305 13.62 3.56 16.40
CA TRP A 305 14.52 2.63 15.71
C TRP A 305 14.03 2.38 14.27
N LEU A 306 14.38 3.29 13.36
CA LEU A 306 13.92 3.25 11.95
C LEU A 306 14.59 2.18 11.08
N ASP A 307 15.65 1.54 11.58
CA ASP A 307 16.21 0.32 10.97
C ASP A 307 15.45 -0.95 11.39
N GLY A 308 14.58 -0.82 12.40
CA GLY A 308 13.71 -1.87 12.89
C GLY A 308 12.33 -1.84 12.24
N CYS A 309 11.74 -3.02 12.05
CA CYS A 309 10.44 -3.25 11.45
C CYS A 309 9.62 -4.19 12.35
N ILE A 310 8.32 -3.93 12.51
CA ILE A 310 7.40 -4.95 13.02
C ILE A 310 7.44 -6.14 12.07
N GLU A 311 7.63 -7.34 12.60
CA GLU A 311 7.68 -8.58 11.84
C GLU A 311 7.00 -9.71 12.60
N ILE A 312 6.61 -10.75 11.86
CA ILE A 312 6.29 -12.05 12.46
C ILE A 312 7.59 -12.80 12.74
N ALA A 313 7.67 -13.51 13.86
CA ALA A 313 8.90 -14.21 14.28
C ALA A 313 9.29 -15.38 13.34
N SER A 314 8.34 -15.93 12.59
CA SER A 314 8.54 -17.06 11.69
C SER A 314 7.41 -17.19 10.67
N LEU A 315 7.71 -17.80 9.52
CA LEU A 315 6.71 -18.29 8.55
C LEU A 315 6.41 -19.79 8.72
N SER A 316 6.98 -20.42 9.74
CA SER A 316 6.76 -21.84 10.01
C SER A 316 5.29 -22.11 10.35
N SER A 317 4.63 -22.92 9.54
CA SER A 317 3.27 -23.40 9.81
C SER A 317 3.18 -24.40 10.96
N ALA A 318 4.31 -24.79 11.56
CA ALA A 318 4.35 -25.73 12.68
C ALA A 318 4.10 -25.07 14.04
N GLU A 319 4.18 -23.73 14.12
CA GLU A 319 3.90 -22.98 15.34
C GLU A 319 2.44 -22.55 15.35
N ASN A 320 1.69 -23.01 16.36
CA ASN A 320 0.30 -22.57 16.53
C ASN A 320 0.22 -21.07 16.86
N THR A 321 1.25 -20.53 17.54
CA THR A 321 1.32 -19.12 17.92
C THR A 321 2.59 -18.52 17.37
N ILE A 322 2.46 -17.58 16.43
CA ILE A 322 3.59 -16.84 15.87
C ILE A 322 3.65 -15.50 16.58
N TYR A 323 4.75 -15.20 17.28
CA TYR A 323 4.89 -13.91 17.97
C TYR A 323 5.10 -12.76 16.99
N ILE A 324 4.56 -11.59 17.34
CA ILE A 324 4.95 -10.32 16.72
C ILE A 324 6.17 -9.78 17.46
N GLN A 325 7.17 -9.36 16.70
CA GLN A 325 8.40 -8.80 17.23
C GLN A 325 8.87 -7.64 16.37
N ALA A 326 9.98 -7.02 16.76
CA ALA A 326 10.71 -6.08 15.93
C ALA A 326 11.99 -6.74 15.44
N GLY A 327 12.30 -6.66 14.15
CA GLY A 327 13.55 -7.16 13.55
C GLY A 327 14.16 -6.13 12.60
N TYR A 328 15.35 -6.41 12.06
CA TYR A 328 16.00 -5.49 11.13
C TYR A 328 15.31 -5.51 9.77
N CYS A 329 14.88 -4.34 9.27
CA CYS A 329 14.24 -4.19 7.97
C CYS A 329 15.13 -4.63 6.79
N SER A 330 16.43 -4.82 7.01
CA SER A 330 17.39 -5.23 5.97
C SER A 330 17.32 -6.72 5.63
N GLY A 331 16.74 -7.56 6.47
CA GLY A 331 16.60 -9.01 6.26
C GLY A 331 15.15 -9.46 6.16
N SER A 332 14.92 -10.64 5.61
CA SER A 332 13.61 -11.34 5.59
C SER A 332 12.40 -10.45 5.25
N PRO A 333 12.41 -9.77 4.07
CA PRO A 333 11.39 -8.79 3.66
C PRO A 333 9.94 -9.32 3.65
N GLU A 334 9.78 -10.63 3.58
CA GLU A 334 8.50 -11.33 3.67
C GLU A 334 7.85 -11.28 5.06
N LEU A 335 8.64 -11.11 6.13
CA LEU A 335 8.15 -11.13 7.51
C LEU A 335 7.55 -9.79 7.96
N HIS A 336 7.93 -8.68 7.32
CA HIS A 336 7.61 -7.32 7.75
C HIS A 336 6.78 -6.50 6.76
N LYS A 337 6.23 -7.14 5.72
CA LYS A 337 5.20 -6.49 4.88
C LYS A 337 3.82 -6.61 5.53
N TRP A 338 3.22 -5.46 5.83
CA TRP A 338 1.89 -5.34 6.42
C TRP A 338 0.94 -4.56 5.52
N VAL A 339 -0.32 -4.99 5.48
CA VAL A 339 -1.41 -4.34 4.76
C VAL A 339 -2.50 -3.98 5.75
N PHE A 340 -2.86 -2.69 5.78
CA PHE A 340 -4.02 -2.21 6.53
C PHE A 340 -5.27 -2.53 5.73
N SER A 341 -6.11 -3.39 6.28
CA SER A 341 -7.30 -3.92 5.62
C SER A 341 -8.53 -3.06 5.97
N HIS A 342 -9.52 -3.04 5.08
CA HIS A 342 -10.78 -2.28 5.26
C HIS A 342 -11.62 -2.74 6.46
N ASP A 343 -11.36 -3.95 6.96
CA ASP A 343 -11.94 -4.55 8.15
C ASP A 343 -11.25 -4.10 9.46
N GLY A 344 -10.28 -3.19 9.39
CA GLY A 344 -9.53 -2.67 10.54
C GLY A 344 -8.38 -3.57 11.00
N ALA A 345 -8.13 -4.71 10.33
CA ALA A 345 -7.00 -5.56 10.65
C ALA A 345 -5.68 -5.06 10.02
N ILE A 346 -4.57 -5.38 10.67
CA ILE A 346 -3.22 -5.21 10.12
C ILE A 346 -2.70 -6.60 9.73
N ARG A 347 -2.68 -6.89 8.44
CA ARG A 347 -2.44 -8.24 7.90
C ARG A 347 -1.02 -8.37 7.37
N ASN A 348 -0.30 -9.41 7.81
CA ASN A 348 0.97 -9.77 7.20
C ASN A 348 0.68 -10.41 5.84
N TRP A 349 1.31 -9.89 4.79
CA TRP A 349 0.98 -10.31 3.43
C TRP A 349 1.39 -11.75 3.13
N LYS A 350 2.52 -12.24 3.67
CA LYS A 350 3.00 -13.59 3.35
C LYS A 350 2.23 -14.69 4.08
N SER A 351 1.99 -14.50 5.37
CA SER A 351 1.29 -15.48 6.21
C SER A 351 -0.23 -15.36 6.14
N GLN A 352 -0.76 -14.23 5.66
CA GLN A 352 -2.18 -13.87 5.66
C GLN A 352 -2.82 -13.75 7.06
N LYS A 353 -2.01 -13.87 8.13
CA LYS A 353 -2.41 -13.66 9.52
C LYS A 353 -2.41 -12.18 9.89
N VAL A 354 -3.15 -11.83 10.93
CA VAL A 354 -3.32 -10.44 11.40
C VAL A 354 -2.63 -10.23 12.74
N ILE A 355 -2.24 -8.98 13.02
CA ILE A 355 -1.79 -8.58 14.37
C ILE A 355 -2.96 -8.77 15.35
N ASP A 356 -2.73 -9.58 16.37
CA ASP A 356 -3.72 -9.99 17.37
C ASP A 356 -3.17 -9.75 18.78
N ALA A 357 -3.92 -9.00 19.60
CA ALA A 357 -3.65 -8.87 21.03
C ALA A 357 -4.09 -10.12 21.79
N SER A 358 -3.11 -10.90 22.23
CA SER A 358 -3.30 -12.19 22.88
C SER A 358 -4.25 -12.08 24.07
N GLU A 359 -5.30 -12.90 24.06
CA GLU A 359 -6.25 -13.00 25.18
C GLU A 359 -5.80 -13.98 26.26
N SER A 360 -4.87 -14.89 25.93
CA SER A 360 -4.28 -15.82 26.90
C SER A 360 -3.07 -15.24 27.64
N GLU A 361 -2.35 -14.31 27.00
CA GLU A 361 -1.14 -13.69 27.54
C GLU A 361 -1.23 -12.17 27.44
N ALA A 362 -1.69 -11.55 28.53
CA ALA A 362 -1.90 -10.11 28.59
C ALA A 362 -0.62 -9.33 28.20
N GLY A 363 -0.78 -8.37 27.29
CA GLY A 363 0.32 -7.54 26.79
C GLY A 363 1.00 -8.10 25.53
N TYR A 364 0.86 -9.39 25.21
CA TYR A 364 1.54 -9.97 24.04
C TYR A 364 0.77 -9.74 22.73
N LEU A 365 1.53 -9.59 21.64
CA LEU A 365 1.01 -9.58 20.28
C LEU A 365 1.45 -10.85 19.55
N VAL A 366 0.51 -11.44 18.82
CA VAL A 366 0.72 -12.64 18.00
C VAL A 366 0.16 -12.41 16.60
N ALA A 367 0.65 -13.14 15.61
CA ALA A 367 0.02 -13.26 14.31
C ALA A 367 -0.99 -14.40 14.37
N TRP A 368 -2.27 -14.10 14.14
CA TRP A 368 -3.36 -15.09 14.23
C TRP A 368 -4.29 -15.05 13.02
N ASP A 369 -5.10 -16.10 12.87
CA ASP A 369 -6.13 -16.13 11.84
C ASP A 369 -7.21 -15.09 12.15
N PHE A 370 -7.62 -14.35 11.13
CA PHE A 370 -8.61 -13.29 11.30
C PHE A 370 -9.98 -13.86 11.67
N HIS A 371 -10.54 -13.36 12.76
CA HIS A 371 -11.86 -13.72 13.29
C HIS A 371 -12.72 -12.49 13.65
N GLY A 372 -12.24 -11.28 13.36
CA GLY A 372 -13.01 -10.03 13.54
C GLY A 372 -13.26 -9.63 15.00
N GLY A 373 -12.55 -10.25 15.96
CA GLY A 373 -12.64 -9.87 17.37
C GLY A 373 -11.93 -8.54 17.63
N MET A 374 -12.38 -7.75 18.60
CA MET A 374 -11.82 -6.42 18.90
C MET A 374 -10.32 -6.43 19.28
N ASN A 375 -9.73 -7.60 19.57
CA ASN A 375 -8.28 -7.79 19.75
C ASN A 375 -7.48 -7.77 18.43
N GLN A 376 -8.14 -7.83 17.28
CA GLN A 376 -7.52 -7.82 15.95
C GLN A 376 -7.76 -6.53 15.17
N ILE A 377 -8.45 -5.57 15.80
CA ILE A 377 -8.94 -4.35 15.16
C ILE A 377 -8.13 -3.17 15.69
N TRP A 378 -7.56 -2.40 14.76
CA TRP A 378 -6.58 -1.35 15.06
C TRP A 378 -6.93 -0.03 14.37
N THR A 379 -6.90 1.08 15.11
CA THR A 379 -7.13 2.43 14.57
C THR A 379 -5.85 3.27 14.61
N LEU A 380 -5.69 4.17 13.64
CA LEU A 380 -4.53 5.05 13.54
C LEU A 380 -4.84 6.47 14.04
N GLU A 381 -4.16 6.91 15.09
CA GLU A 381 -4.09 8.32 15.51
C GLU A 381 -2.80 8.92 14.94
N TYR A 382 -2.89 9.95 14.10
CA TYR A 382 -1.73 10.60 13.47
C TYR A 382 -1.02 11.49 14.49
N VAL A 383 0.30 11.62 14.35
CA VAL A 383 1.18 12.39 15.28
C VAL A 383 1.49 13.78 14.76
#